data_AF-N1QXA6-F1
#
_entry.id   AF-N1QXA6-F1
#
_cell.length_a   1.000
_cell.length_b   1.000
_cell.length_c   1.000
_cell.angle_alpha   90.00
_cell.angle_beta   90.00
_cell.angle_gamma   90.00
#
_symmetry.space_group_name_H-M   'P 1'
#
loop_
_entity.id
_entity.type
_entity.pdbx_description
1 polymer ?
#
loop_
_entity_poly.entity_id
_entity_poly.type
_entity_poly.pdbx_seq_one_letter_code
_entity_poly.pdbx_strand_id
1 'polypeptide(L)'
;MASGLGGSLVAVLANVPDKFKCLARAWETTILCLARQALFGSPPCLGGELYEDLLAKASLHLLGKGLPPQVWHHGFKMMRVIWSGGTSLLDDLLSPVTYLSKSGPDDAELAAFILKWISDFRGGLCEADLPELDEFLTNVMLLLSSLIEKHSESIIAERPDELMVSTEKDVLTVTSCLLAANAYAEWVPVVHLVKHGLVKRCESLLHLSRFQTYALKFFKILCQRRRPLTVAKDYDDAMSHVFEILMSISQDSLTKVAACSDFSSERELNVAEGICDCLFTLVSSNMQCIIADTIKTSCFLRQMLEYYQHYKIALHFQSLPFWLVYSVSHTALLNYSFHLAIFLYGTSMHVL
;
A
#
# COMPACT_ATOMS: atom_id res chain seq x y z
N MET A 1 41.46 12.75 -5.05
CA MET A 1 40.38 11.75 -4.95
C MET A 1 39.11 12.29 -5.61
N ALA A 2 39.15 12.58 -6.91
CA ALA A 2 38.04 13.22 -7.65
C ALA A 2 37.79 12.51 -9.00
N SER A 3 37.77 11.18 -8.98
CA SER A 3 37.56 10.34 -10.17
C SER A 3 36.51 9.24 -9.96
N GLY A 4 35.72 9.30 -8.89
CA GLY A 4 34.83 8.20 -8.48
C GLY A 4 33.40 8.22 -9.04
N LEU A 5 32.87 9.37 -9.50
CA LEU A 5 31.44 9.50 -9.83
C LEU A 5 31.11 9.36 -11.33
N GLY A 6 32.04 9.72 -12.22
CA GLY A 6 31.85 9.54 -13.67
C GLY A 6 31.85 8.06 -14.12
N GLY A 7 32.48 7.18 -13.34
CA GLY A 7 32.50 5.74 -13.62
C GLY A 7 31.20 5.01 -13.24
N SER A 8 30.43 5.54 -12.29
CA SER A 8 29.25 4.86 -11.75
C SER A 8 28.09 4.84 -12.74
N LEU A 9 27.82 5.95 -13.44
CA LEU A 9 26.73 6.01 -14.42
C LEU A 9 27.06 5.24 -15.71
N VAL A 10 28.31 5.31 -16.18
CA VAL A 10 28.79 4.58 -17.37
C VAL A 10 28.79 3.07 -17.13
N ALA A 11 29.19 2.61 -15.95
CA ALA A 11 29.09 1.21 -15.56
C ALA A 11 27.63 0.73 -15.44
N VAL A 12 26.72 1.61 -14.98
CA VAL A 12 25.28 1.33 -14.88
C VAL A 12 24.60 1.29 -16.26
N LEU A 13 25.11 2.02 -17.26
CA LEU A 13 24.62 1.99 -18.65
C LEU A 13 25.15 0.78 -19.45
N ALA A 14 26.24 0.15 -18.99
CA ALA A 14 26.80 -1.05 -19.63
C ALA A 14 25.87 -2.28 -19.52
N ASN A 15 25.06 -2.35 -18.45
CA ASN A 15 24.08 -3.43 -18.20
C ASN A 15 22.70 -3.19 -18.83
N VAL A 16 22.53 -2.14 -19.62
CA VAL A 16 21.28 -1.85 -20.33
C VAL A 16 21.22 -2.67 -21.62
N PRO A 17 20.14 -3.43 -21.90
CA PRO A 17 19.98 -4.14 -23.17
C PRO A 17 20.13 -3.18 -24.37
N ASP A 18 20.86 -3.57 -25.42
CA ASP A 18 21.30 -2.67 -26.51
C ASP A 18 20.17 -1.84 -27.14
N LYS A 19 18.94 -2.36 -27.16
CA LYS A 19 17.75 -1.67 -27.67
C LYS A 19 17.34 -0.42 -26.88
N PHE A 20 17.82 -0.24 -25.64
CA PHE A 20 17.48 0.90 -24.79
C PHE A 20 18.64 1.89 -24.57
N LYS A 21 19.84 1.59 -25.08
CA LYS A 21 21.00 2.49 -24.98
C LYS A 21 20.78 3.81 -25.70
N CYS A 22 19.99 3.85 -26.77
CA CYS A 22 19.68 5.09 -27.50
C CYS A 22 18.76 6.03 -26.72
N LEU A 23 17.79 5.49 -25.97
CA LEU A 23 16.86 6.28 -25.14
C LEU A 23 17.54 6.80 -23.87
N ALA A 24 18.40 6.00 -23.25
CA ALA A 24 19.21 6.44 -22.12
C ALA A 24 20.19 7.56 -22.52
N ARG A 25 20.81 7.47 -23.71
CA ARG A 25 21.63 8.54 -24.27
C ARG A 25 20.81 9.78 -24.61
N ALA A 26 19.59 9.62 -25.15
CA ALA A 26 18.69 10.74 -25.42
C ALA A 26 18.28 11.49 -24.13
N TRP A 27 18.02 10.75 -23.06
CA TRP A 27 17.73 11.27 -21.73
C TRP A 27 18.95 11.99 -21.12
N GLU A 28 20.14 11.39 -21.21
CA GLU A 28 21.41 12.01 -20.80
C GLU A 28 21.66 13.29 -21.60
N THR A 29 21.47 13.30 -22.92
CA THR A 29 21.60 14.53 -23.73
C THR A 29 20.53 15.56 -23.43
N THR A 30 19.31 15.17 -23.06
CA THR A 30 18.22 16.12 -22.75
C THR A 30 18.44 16.76 -21.38
N ILE A 31 18.81 15.97 -20.37
CA ILE A 31 19.21 16.49 -19.05
C ILE A 31 20.48 17.30 -19.15
N LEU A 32 21.50 16.85 -19.90
CA LEU A 32 22.72 17.63 -20.13
C LEU A 32 22.43 18.91 -20.91
N CYS A 33 21.50 18.91 -21.88
CA CYS A 33 21.10 20.13 -22.60
C CYS A 33 20.36 21.11 -21.68
N LEU A 34 19.46 20.62 -20.82
CA LEU A 34 18.71 21.44 -19.86
C LEU A 34 19.64 21.97 -18.74
N ALA A 35 20.55 21.13 -18.23
CA ALA A 35 21.60 21.55 -17.30
C ALA A 35 22.53 22.57 -17.97
N ARG A 36 22.89 22.38 -19.24
CA ARG A 36 23.71 23.34 -20.01
C ARG A 36 22.98 24.64 -20.29
N GLN A 37 21.67 24.62 -20.56
CA GLN A 37 20.82 25.81 -20.68
C GLN A 37 20.71 26.56 -19.35
N ALA A 38 20.60 25.86 -18.22
CA ALA A 38 20.67 26.46 -16.89
C ALA A 38 22.07 27.03 -16.56
N LEU A 39 23.12 26.50 -17.19
CA LEU A 39 24.54 26.87 -16.99
C LEU A 39 25.08 27.90 -17.98
N PHE A 40 24.30 28.42 -18.93
CA PHE A 40 24.75 29.51 -19.82
C PHE A 40 24.70 30.90 -19.14
N GLY A 41 25.21 30.95 -17.91
CA GLY A 41 25.63 32.12 -17.15
C GLY A 41 26.99 31.87 -16.48
N SER A 42 27.96 31.37 -17.26
CA SER A 42 29.40 31.17 -16.93
C SER A 42 29.81 29.95 -16.06
N PRO A 43 30.95 29.29 -16.36
CA PRO A 43 31.54 28.20 -15.56
C PRO A 43 32.45 28.78 -14.45
N PRO A 44 32.81 28.08 -13.34
CA PRO A 44 33.43 26.75 -13.38
C PRO A 44 33.21 25.83 -12.13
N CYS A 45 33.71 24.59 -12.21
CA CYS A 45 34.00 23.72 -11.06
C CYS A 45 32.86 23.50 -10.06
N LEU A 46 31.81 22.79 -10.46
CA LEU A 46 30.67 22.49 -9.59
C LEU A 46 30.98 21.30 -8.68
N GLY A 47 30.90 21.52 -7.37
CA GLY A 47 30.87 20.44 -6.36
C GLY A 47 29.67 19.51 -6.59
N GLY A 48 29.81 18.24 -6.21
CA GLY A 48 28.81 17.19 -6.48
C GLY A 48 27.38 17.55 -6.05
N GLU A 49 27.22 18.31 -4.97
CA GLU A 49 25.91 18.75 -4.45
C GLU A 49 25.15 19.68 -5.41
N LEU A 50 25.83 20.64 -6.05
CA LEU A 50 25.15 21.58 -6.97
C LEU A 50 24.74 20.90 -8.29
N TYR A 51 25.46 19.84 -8.67
CA TYR A 51 25.13 19.03 -9.84
C TYR A 51 23.90 18.15 -9.59
N GLU A 52 23.77 17.57 -8.39
CA GLU A 52 22.59 16.78 -8.00
C GLU A 52 21.33 17.65 -7.91
N ASP A 53 21.41 18.85 -7.35
CA ASP A 53 20.29 19.81 -7.31
C ASP A 53 19.80 20.23 -8.71
N LEU A 54 20.73 20.51 -9.64
CA LEU A 54 20.39 20.82 -11.03
C LEU A 54 19.73 19.64 -11.76
N LEU A 55 20.20 18.42 -11.51
CA LEU A 55 19.59 17.19 -12.03
C LEU A 55 18.20 16.95 -11.45
N ALA A 56 18.00 17.20 -10.15
CA ALA A 56 16.70 17.11 -9.49
C ALA A 56 15.71 18.09 -10.12
N LYS A 57 16.10 19.37 -10.28
CA LYS A 57 15.28 20.42 -10.91
C LYS A 57 14.94 20.14 -12.37
N ALA A 58 15.90 19.66 -13.17
CA ALA A 58 15.65 19.25 -14.56
C ALA A 58 14.70 18.04 -14.61
N SER A 59 14.82 17.11 -13.67
CA SER A 59 13.95 15.94 -13.56
C SER A 59 12.52 16.33 -13.19
N LEU A 60 12.35 17.27 -12.25
CA LEU A 60 11.06 17.85 -11.86
C LEU A 60 10.36 18.53 -13.04
N HIS A 61 11.08 19.32 -13.83
CA HIS A 61 10.55 19.98 -15.00
C HIS A 61 10.12 18.98 -16.10
N LEU A 62 10.82 17.85 -16.25
CA LEU A 62 10.44 16.80 -17.20
C LEU A 62 9.20 16.02 -16.72
N LEU A 63 9.08 15.76 -15.42
CA LEU A 63 7.87 15.13 -14.84
C LEU A 63 6.63 15.99 -15.04
N GLY A 64 6.74 17.31 -14.89
CA GLY A 64 5.64 18.26 -15.13
C GLY A 64 5.15 18.34 -16.58
N LYS A 65 5.87 17.75 -17.55
CA LYS A 65 5.49 17.73 -18.97
C LYS A 65 4.88 16.40 -19.44
N GLY A 66 4.75 15.41 -18.54
CA GLY A 66 4.26 14.07 -18.86
C GLY A 66 5.37 13.16 -19.42
N LEU A 67 5.40 11.90 -18.97
CA LEU A 67 6.40 10.91 -19.40
C LEU A 67 5.76 9.79 -20.24
N PRO A 68 6.35 9.43 -21.39
CA PRO A 68 5.91 8.27 -22.15
C PRO A 68 6.06 6.97 -21.34
N PRO A 69 5.16 5.98 -21.46
CA PRO A 69 5.20 4.71 -20.73
C PRO A 69 6.53 3.95 -20.84
N GLN A 70 7.23 4.10 -21.97
CA GLN A 70 8.49 3.42 -22.23
C GLN A 70 9.67 3.97 -21.39
N VAL A 71 9.49 5.12 -20.73
CA VAL A 71 10.53 5.83 -19.96
C VAL A 71 10.30 5.69 -18.45
N TRP A 72 9.22 5.01 -18.01
CA TRP A 72 8.87 4.86 -16.58
C TRP A 72 9.99 4.22 -15.75
N HIS A 73 10.80 3.31 -16.33
CA HIS A 73 11.96 2.73 -15.63
C HIS A 73 13.06 3.78 -15.32
N HIS A 74 13.13 4.88 -16.06
CA HIS A 74 14.02 6.01 -15.78
C HIS A 74 13.46 6.95 -14.71
N GLY A 75 12.14 7.01 -14.53
CA GLY A 75 11.48 7.74 -13.43
C GLY A 75 11.96 7.27 -12.05
N PHE A 76 12.21 5.97 -11.90
CA PHE A 76 12.84 5.40 -10.71
C PHE A 76 14.23 6.00 -10.44
N LYS A 77 15.08 6.16 -11.47
CA LYS A 77 16.40 6.79 -11.29
C LYS A 77 16.33 8.28 -10.98
N MET A 78 15.34 8.99 -11.54
CA MET A 78 15.08 10.41 -11.25
C MET A 78 14.69 10.60 -9.78
N MET A 79 13.86 9.71 -9.24
CA MET A 79 13.41 9.81 -7.86
C MET A 79 14.55 9.65 -6.85
N ARG A 80 15.55 8.82 -7.17
CA ARG A 80 16.76 8.69 -6.35
C ARG A 80 17.52 10.02 -6.18
N VAL A 81 17.56 10.82 -7.24
CA VAL A 81 18.25 12.12 -7.23
C VAL A 81 17.41 13.19 -6.54
N ILE A 82 16.09 13.15 -6.69
CA ILE A 82 15.18 14.06 -5.95
C ILE A 82 15.29 13.78 -4.45
N TRP A 83 15.35 12.51 -4.05
CA TRP A 83 15.52 12.11 -2.65
C TRP A 83 16.88 12.53 -2.07
N SER A 84 17.98 12.44 -2.84
CA SER A 84 19.31 12.88 -2.37
C SER A 84 19.39 14.39 -2.15
N GLY A 85 18.48 15.14 -2.76
CA GLY A 85 18.35 16.59 -2.60
C GLY A 85 17.59 17.06 -1.34
N GLY A 86 17.03 16.14 -0.54
CA GLY A 86 16.39 16.46 0.74
C GLY A 86 14.88 16.73 0.69
N THR A 87 14.28 17.04 1.84
CA THR A 87 12.83 17.19 2.02
C THR A 87 12.23 18.35 1.24
N SER A 88 12.96 19.46 1.09
CA SER A 88 12.52 20.62 0.30
C SER A 88 12.24 20.29 -1.17
N LEU A 89 13.04 19.40 -1.78
CA LEU A 89 12.82 18.98 -3.16
C LEU A 89 11.67 17.97 -3.31
N LEU A 90 11.32 17.25 -2.23
CA LEU A 90 10.11 16.44 -2.18
C LEU A 90 8.85 17.30 -2.10
N ASP A 91 8.90 18.39 -1.33
CA ASP A 91 7.80 19.36 -1.27
C ASP A 91 7.61 20.08 -2.61
N ASP A 92 8.71 20.47 -3.26
CA ASP A 92 8.68 21.06 -4.61
C ASP A 92 8.13 20.07 -5.66
N LEU A 93 8.27 18.76 -5.46
CA LEU A 93 7.72 17.71 -6.33
C LEU A 93 6.20 17.56 -6.19
N LEU A 94 5.63 17.83 -5.00
CA LEU A 94 4.20 17.62 -4.77
C LEU A 94 3.33 18.53 -5.64
N SER A 95 3.75 19.77 -5.88
CA SER A 95 2.98 20.72 -6.71
C SER A 95 2.83 20.23 -8.16
N PRO A 96 3.91 19.88 -8.89
CA PRO A 96 3.82 19.23 -10.20
C PRO A 96 3.00 17.94 -10.21
N VAL A 97 3.15 17.07 -9.21
CA VAL A 97 2.41 15.80 -9.14
C VAL A 97 0.92 16.05 -8.94
N THR A 98 0.56 17.03 -8.10
CA THR A 98 -0.83 17.44 -7.86
C THR A 98 -1.44 18.13 -9.08
N TYR A 99 -0.63 18.85 -9.86
CA TYR A 99 -1.07 19.42 -11.12
C TYR A 99 -1.34 18.33 -12.16
N LEU A 100 -0.40 17.40 -12.33
CA LEU A 100 -0.49 16.28 -13.26
C LEU A 100 -1.75 15.44 -12.98
N SER A 101 -2.02 15.15 -11.70
CA SER A 101 -3.16 14.31 -11.29
C SER A 101 -4.54 14.87 -11.65
N LYS A 102 -4.64 16.15 -12.01
CA LYS A 102 -5.90 16.81 -12.37
C LYS A 102 -6.24 16.71 -13.86
N SER A 103 -5.27 16.41 -14.72
CA SER A 103 -5.40 16.49 -16.18
C SER A 103 -6.24 15.37 -16.81
N GLY A 104 -6.26 14.17 -16.20
CA GLY A 104 -7.00 13.01 -16.70
C GLY A 104 -6.56 11.71 -16.01
N PRO A 105 -7.21 10.57 -16.31
CA PRO A 105 -6.88 9.29 -15.67
C PRO A 105 -5.47 8.79 -16.00
N ASP A 106 -4.99 8.93 -17.24
CA ASP A 106 -3.62 8.51 -17.60
C ASP A 106 -2.55 9.32 -16.83
N ASP A 107 -2.78 10.63 -16.67
CA ASP A 107 -1.87 11.50 -15.91
C ASP A 107 -1.98 11.26 -14.40
N ALA A 108 -3.18 10.96 -13.89
CA ALA A 108 -3.41 10.57 -12.50
C ALA A 108 -2.77 9.21 -12.16
N GLU A 109 -2.78 8.26 -13.09
CA GLU A 109 -2.07 6.99 -12.97
C GLU A 109 -0.56 7.24 -12.85
N LEU A 110 0.01 8.08 -13.72
CA LEU A 110 1.42 8.46 -13.65
C LEU A 110 1.75 9.16 -12.31
N ALA A 111 0.88 10.08 -11.85
CA ALA A 111 1.04 10.73 -10.55
C ALA A 111 1.08 9.69 -9.41
N ALA A 112 0.21 8.70 -9.42
CA ALA A 112 0.21 7.61 -8.44
C ALA A 112 1.50 6.77 -8.49
N PHE A 113 2.03 6.48 -9.69
CA PHE A 113 3.33 5.80 -9.82
C PHE A 113 4.49 6.62 -9.28
N ILE A 114 4.50 7.93 -9.52
CA ILE A 114 5.52 8.83 -8.96
C ILE A 114 5.49 8.75 -7.44
N LEU A 115 4.31 8.87 -6.82
CA LEU A 115 4.14 8.74 -5.37
C LEU A 115 4.60 7.37 -4.85
N LYS A 116 4.23 6.28 -5.53
CA LYS A 116 4.71 4.94 -5.20
C LYS A 116 6.24 4.88 -5.21
N TRP A 117 6.89 5.43 -6.24
CA TRP A 117 8.35 5.43 -6.32
C TRP A 117 8.98 6.21 -5.17
N ILE A 118 8.42 7.38 -4.76
CA ILE A 118 8.91 8.10 -3.58
C ILE A 118 8.95 7.16 -2.37
N SER A 119 7.87 6.41 -2.16
CA SER A 119 7.73 5.47 -1.06
C SER A 119 8.72 4.30 -1.15
N ASP A 120 8.88 3.69 -2.33
CA ASP A 120 9.80 2.58 -2.56
C ASP A 120 11.26 2.94 -2.22
N PHE A 121 11.67 4.21 -2.43
CA PHE A 121 13.01 4.69 -2.05
C PHE A 121 13.17 4.90 -0.54
N ARG A 122 12.11 5.33 0.14
CA ARG A 122 12.14 5.53 1.59
C ARG A 122 12.12 4.22 2.37
N GLY A 123 11.61 3.13 1.80
CA GLY A 123 11.48 1.82 2.46
C GLY A 123 12.75 1.23 3.11
N GLY A 124 13.91 1.90 3.00
CA GLY A 124 15.16 1.57 3.71
C GLY A 124 15.67 2.61 4.74
N LEU A 125 14.92 3.66 5.10
CA LEU A 125 15.36 4.73 6.02
C LEU A 125 14.75 4.63 7.43
N CYS A 126 15.40 5.30 8.40
CA CYS A 126 15.14 5.16 9.84
C CYS A 126 13.88 5.95 10.28
N GLU A 127 13.19 5.49 11.34
CA GLU A 127 11.97 6.14 11.87
C GLU A 127 12.19 7.57 12.39
N ALA A 128 13.45 7.96 12.67
CA ALA A 128 13.81 9.28 13.19
C ALA A 128 13.53 10.45 12.22
N ASP A 129 13.47 10.19 10.91
CA ASP A 129 13.30 11.23 9.88
C ASP A 129 11.81 11.53 9.57
N LEU A 130 10.88 10.91 10.31
CA LEU A 130 9.44 11.09 10.11
C LEU A 130 8.91 12.50 10.44
N PRO A 131 9.36 13.20 11.50
CA PRO A 131 8.82 14.51 11.86
C PRO A 131 9.04 15.59 10.79
N GLU A 132 10.15 15.51 10.06
CA GLU A 132 10.48 16.46 8.98
C GLU A 132 9.63 16.25 7.72
N LEU A 133 8.92 15.12 7.64
CA LEU A 133 8.07 14.74 6.51
C LEU A 133 6.58 14.89 6.81
N ASP A 134 6.16 15.37 7.99
CA ASP A 134 4.74 15.33 8.39
C ASP A 134 3.81 16.08 7.41
N GLU A 135 4.23 17.27 6.95
CA GLU A 135 3.49 18.05 5.95
C GLU A 135 3.47 17.35 4.59
N PHE A 136 4.64 16.89 4.11
CA PHE A 136 4.76 16.11 2.89
C PHE A 136 3.83 14.89 2.90
N LEU A 137 3.87 14.08 3.96
CA LEU A 137 3.05 12.89 4.12
C LEU A 137 1.58 13.23 4.14
N THR A 138 1.19 14.28 4.86
CA THR A 138 -0.20 14.75 4.90
C THR A 138 -0.71 15.04 3.51
N ASN A 139 0.07 15.78 2.71
CA ASN A 139 -0.29 16.12 1.33
C ASN A 139 -0.37 14.87 0.43
N VAL A 140 0.55 13.91 0.57
CA VAL A 140 0.49 12.64 -0.17
C VAL A 140 -0.76 11.84 0.18
N MET A 141 -1.07 11.69 1.47
CA MET A 141 -2.24 10.93 1.92
C MET A 141 -3.55 11.54 1.42
N LEU A 142 -3.66 12.88 1.49
CA LEU A 142 -4.82 13.60 0.96
C LEU A 142 -4.94 13.45 -0.56
N LEU A 143 -3.82 13.55 -1.28
CA LEU A 143 -3.80 13.40 -2.73
C LEU A 143 -4.24 11.98 -3.14
N LEU A 144 -3.63 10.94 -2.58
CA LEU A 144 -4.02 9.55 -2.85
C LEU A 144 -5.48 9.29 -2.52
N SER A 145 -5.96 9.79 -1.37
CA SER A 145 -7.36 9.65 -0.97
C SER A 145 -8.32 10.31 -1.96
N SER A 146 -7.97 11.50 -2.47
CA SER A 146 -8.78 12.22 -3.46
C SER A 146 -8.83 11.51 -4.82
N LEU A 147 -7.71 10.91 -5.25
CA LEU A 147 -7.64 10.19 -6.52
C LEU A 147 -8.44 8.89 -6.45
N ILE A 148 -8.32 8.15 -5.35
CA ILE A 148 -9.12 6.95 -5.12
C ILE A 148 -10.62 7.29 -5.16
N GLU A 149 -11.05 8.31 -4.43
CA GLU A 149 -12.45 8.73 -4.39
C GLU A 149 -12.96 9.14 -5.77
N LYS A 150 -12.30 10.09 -6.43
CA LYS A 150 -12.70 10.61 -7.74
C LYS A 150 -12.84 9.51 -8.80
N HIS A 151 -11.84 8.63 -8.91
CA HIS A 151 -11.82 7.61 -9.95
C HIS A 151 -12.71 6.40 -9.58
N SER A 152 -12.90 6.09 -8.30
CA SER A 152 -13.87 5.05 -7.89
C SER A 152 -15.32 5.48 -8.07
N GLU A 153 -15.66 6.74 -7.78
CA GLU A 153 -16.99 7.30 -8.04
C GLU A 153 -17.32 7.32 -9.54
N SER A 154 -16.34 7.65 -10.38
CA SER A 154 -16.47 7.56 -11.85
C SER A 154 -16.86 6.14 -12.30
N ILE A 155 -16.19 5.12 -11.76
CA ILE A 155 -16.47 3.70 -12.07
C ILE A 155 -17.85 3.28 -11.59
N ILE A 156 -18.29 3.74 -10.41
CA ILE A 156 -19.60 3.38 -9.85
C ILE A 156 -20.75 4.07 -10.61
N ALA A 157 -20.52 5.28 -11.11
CA ALA A 157 -21.53 6.10 -11.81
C ALA A 157 -21.80 5.67 -13.26
N GLU A 158 -21.09 4.68 -13.79
CA GLU A 158 -21.14 4.33 -15.21
C GLU A 158 -22.51 3.78 -15.67
N ARG A 159 -22.97 4.23 -16.84
CA ARG A 159 -24.14 3.72 -17.58
C ARG A 159 -23.68 2.88 -18.77
N PRO A 160 -24.41 1.81 -19.15
CA PRO A 160 -23.92 0.76 -20.06
C PRO A 160 -23.57 1.19 -21.50
N ASP A 161 -23.92 2.40 -21.95
CA ASP A 161 -23.95 2.70 -23.40
C ASP A 161 -22.79 3.57 -23.96
N GLU A 162 -21.90 4.19 -23.16
CA GLU A 162 -20.92 5.16 -23.73
C GLU A 162 -19.42 5.03 -23.32
N LEU A 163 -19.00 4.27 -22.29
CA LEU A 163 -17.71 4.59 -21.62
C LEU A 163 -16.78 3.41 -21.23
N MET A 164 -16.85 2.26 -21.91
CA MET A 164 -15.98 1.10 -21.58
C MET A 164 -14.46 1.42 -21.52
N VAL A 165 -13.95 2.33 -22.36
CA VAL A 165 -12.51 2.67 -22.43
C VAL A 165 -12.07 3.62 -21.32
N SER A 166 -12.91 4.59 -20.90
CA SER A 166 -12.57 5.49 -19.79
C SER A 166 -12.58 4.76 -18.45
N THR A 167 -13.51 3.81 -18.29
CA THR A 167 -13.59 2.98 -17.07
C THR A 167 -12.38 2.09 -16.91
N GLU A 168 -11.83 1.55 -17.99
CA GLU A 168 -10.59 0.79 -17.93
C GLU A 168 -9.43 1.65 -17.40
N LYS A 169 -9.33 2.90 -17.86
CA LYS A 169 -8.30 3.84 -17.39
C LYS A 169 -8.51 4.27 -15.94
N ASP A 170 -9.75 4.52 -15.52
CA ASP A 170 -10.07 4.81 -14.12
C ASP A 170 -9.73 3.62 -13.21
N VAL A 171 -9.96 2.39 -13.68
CA VAL A 171 -9.58 1.18 -12.95
C VAL A 171 -8.07 1.08 -12.80
N LEU A 172 -7.30 1.30 -13.86
CA LEU A 172 -5.83 1.33 -13.79
C LEU A 172 -5.34 2.41 -12.82
N THR A 173 -5.97 3.58 -12.84
CA THR A 173 -5.65 4.70 -11.94
C THR A 173 -5.88 4.31 -10.48
N VAL A 174 -7.03 3.74 -10.14
CA VAL A 174 -7.35 3.28 -8.77
C VAL A 174 -6.39 2.17 -8.33
N THR A 175 -6.07 1.21 -9.22
CA THR A 175 -5.08 0.17 -8.94
C THR A 175 -3.69 0.76 -8.65
N SER A 176 -3.24 1.72 -9.44
CA SER A 176 -1.96 2.41 -9.22
C SER A 176 -1.94 3.21 -7.91
N CYS A 177 -3.05 3.86 -7.55
CA CYS A 177 -3.21 4.50 -6.24
C CYS A 177 -3.12 3.50 -5.09
N LEU A 178 -3.75 2.32 -5.21
CA LEU A 178 -3.64 1.25 -4.21
C LEU A 178 -2.23 0.68 -4.09
N LEU A 179 -1.48 0.59 -5.19
CA LEU A 179 -0.08 0.18 -5.16
C LEU A 179 0.80 1.22 -4.42
N ALA A 180 0.54 2.51 -4.63
CA ALA A 180 1.18 3.58 -3.87
C ALA A 180 0.80 3.51 -2.38
N ALA A 181 -0.49 3.39 -2.08
CA ALA A 181 -1.00 3.24 -0.72
C ALA A 181 -0.36 2.06 0.02
N ASN A 182 -0.23 0.91 -0.65
CA ASN A 182 0.48 -0.26 -0.13
C ASN A 182 1.93 0.05 0.23
N ALA A 183 2.68 0.74 -0.65
CA ALA A 183 4.06 1.09 -0.38
C ALA A 183 4.18 2.03 0.85
N TYR A 184 3.31 3.03 0.96
CA TYR A 184 3.30 3.93 2.13
C TYR A 184 2.88 3.21 3.42
N ALA A 185 1.95 2.26 3.36
CA ALA A 185 1.50 1.49 4.52
C ALA A 185 2.63 0.70 5.21
N GLU A 186 3.70 0.37 4.47
CA GLU A 186 4.83 -0.40 5.02
C GLU A 186 5.59 0.37 6.10
N TRP A 187 5.63 1.70 6.04
CA TRP A 187 6.49 2.51 6.92
C TRP A 187 5.82 3.76 7.52
N VAL A 188 4.75 4.29 6.94
CA VAL A 188 4.04 5.44 7.51
C VAL A 188 3.35 5.03 8.82
N PRO A 189 3.35 5.87 9.87
CA PRO A 189 2.62 5.60 11.09
C PRO A 189 1.12 5.35 10.82
N VAL A 190 0.57 4.25 11.36
CA VAL A 190 -0.83 3.85 11.13
C VAL A 190 -1.81 4.96 11.55
N VAL A 191 -1.51 5.66 12.64
CA VAL A 191 -2.29 6.81 13.14
C VAL A 191 -2.43 7.89 12.07
N HIS A 192 -1.36 8.16 11.32
CA HIS A 192 -1.34 9.15 10.25
C HIS A 192 -2.22 8.69 9.06
N LEU A 193 -2.10 7.41 8.67
CA LEU A 193 -2.92 6.82 7.60
C LEU A 193 -4.43 6.87 7.90
N VAL A 194 -4.81 6.63 9.17
CA VAL A 194 -6.21 6.72 9.62
C VAL A 194 -6.67 8.18 9.64
N LYS A 195 -5.90 9.07 10.26
CA LYS A 195 -6.22 10.50 10.42
C LYS A 195 -6.45 11.19 9.07
N HIS A 196 -5.67 10.85 8.06
CA HIS A 196 -5.74 11.48 6.74
C HIS A 196 -6.60 10.70 5.73
N GLY A 197 -7.44 9.77 6.21
CA GLY A 197 -8.55 9.20 5.45
C GLY A 197 -8.18 8.08 4.47
N LEU A 198 -6.89 7.72 4.33
CA LEU A 198 -6.48 6.68 3.39
C LEU A 198 -7.06 5.31 3.75
N VAL A 199 -7.11 4.98 5.06
CA VAL A 199 -7.71 3.71 5.53
C VAL A 199 -9.18 3.62 5.13
N LYS A 200 -9.95 4.69 5.32
CA LYS A 200 -11.38 4.76 4.93
C LYS A 200 -11.57 4.62 3.42
N ARG A 201 -10.67 5.19 2.62
CA ARG A 201 -10.71 5.04 1.16
C ARG A 201 -10.41 3.60 0.74
N CYS A 202 -9.40 2.97 1.31
CA CYS A 202 -9.11 1.55 1.08
C CYS A 202 -10.25 0.62 1.55
N GLU A 203 -10.91 0.93 2.66
CA GLU A 203 -12.10 0.23 3.15
C GLU A 203 -13.22 0.21 2.10
N SER A 204 -13.56 1.37 1.53
CA SER A 204 -14.63 1.45 0.51
C SER A 204 -14.36 0.54 -0.71
N LEU A 205 -13.09 0.32 -1.04
CA LEU A 205 -12.66 -0.52 -2.16
C LEU A 205 -12.72 -2.02 -1.83
N LEU A 206 -12.82 -2.43 -0.56
CA LEU A 206 -13.00 -3.84 -0.18
C LEU A 206 -14.34 -4.41 -0.66
N HIS A 207 -15.35 -3.57 -0.83
CA HIS A 207 -16.66 -3.98 -1.35
C HIS A 207 -16.68 -4.13 -2.88
N LEU A 208 -15.68 -3.60 -3.58
CA LEU A 208 -15.55 -3.66 -5.03
C LEU A 208 -14.65 -4.84 -5.43
N SER A 209 -15.25 -5.86 -6.05
CA SER A 209 -14.56 -7.11 -6.40
C SER A 209 -13.32 -6.95 -7.30
N ARG A 210 -13.22 -5.85 -8.05
CA ARG A 210 -12.07 -5.51 -8.90
C ARG A 210 -10.83 -5.09 -8.10
N PHE A 211 -11.02 -4.50 -6.93
CA PHE A 211 -9.95 -3.88 -6.14
C PHE A 211 -9.66 -4.62 -4.84
N GLN A 212 -10.55 -5.52 -4.45
CA GLN A 212 -10.53 -6.22 -3.17
C GLN A 212 -9.18 -6.86 -2.84
N THR A 213 -8.48 -7.51 -3.79
CA THR A 213 -7.15 -8.10 -3.55
C THR A 213 -6.09 -7.06 -3.18
N TYR A 214 -6.07 -5.91 -3.85
CA TYR A 214 -5.12 -4.84 -3.59
C TYR A 214 -5.43 -4.11 -2.28
N ALA A 215 -6.71 -3.91 -1.98
CA ALA A 215 -7.17 -3.34 -0.71
C ALA A 215 -6.87 -4.30 0.46
N LEU A 216 -7.11 -5.61 0.32
CA LEU A 216 -6.76 -6.59 1.35
C LEU A 216 -5.25 -6.63 1.62
N LYS A 217 -4.41 -6.48 0.57
CA LYS A 217 -2.96 -6.35 0.76
C LYS A 217 -2.61 -5.16 1.65
N PHE A 218 -3.28 -4.02 1.48
CA PHE A 218 -3.08 -2.82 2.32
C PHE A 218 -3.37 -3.13 3.78
N PHE A 219 -4.53 -3.71 4.07
CA PHE A 219 -4.89 -4.10 5.43
C PHE A 219 -3.95 -5.15 6.03
N LYS A 220 -3.51 -6.14 5.23
CA LYS A 220 -2.53 -7.12 5.67
C LYS A 220 -1.22 -6.48 6.12
N ILE A 221 -0.72 -5.48 5.38
CA ILE A 221 0.47 -4.70 5.77
C ILE A 221 0.24 -4.00 7.11
N LEU A 222 -0.92 -3.36 7.30
CA LEU A 222 -1.26 -2.70 8.58
C LEU A 222 -1.31 -3.69 9.75
N CYS A 223 -1.90 -4.87 9.55
CA CYS A 223 -1.99 -5.91 10.59
C CYS A 223 -0.61 -6.41 11.06
N GLN A 224 0.40 -6.35 10.17
CA GLN A 224 1.78 -6.76 10.45
C GLN A 224 2.61 -5.66 11.13
N ARG A 225 2.08 -4.44 11.26
CA ARG A 225 2.80 -3.34 11.89
C ARG A 225 2.98 -3.62 13.38
N ARG A 226 4.19 -3.31 13.85
CA ARG A 226 4.56 -3.44 15.26
C ARG A 226 4.01 -2.25 16.03
N ARG A 227 3.41 -2.55 17.19
CA ARG A 227 2.95 -1.52 18.12
C ARG A 227 4.12 -0.65 18.61
N PRO A 228 4.08 0.68 18.40
CA PRO A 228 5.10 1.60 18.90
C PRO A 228 4.99 1.75 20.43
N LEU A 229 6.12 1.92 21.11
CA LEU A 229 6.16 2.04 22.57
C LEU A 229 5.74 3.43 23.08
N THR A 230 5.97 4.48 22.28
CA THR A 230 5.85 5.88 22.69
C THR A 230 4.47 6.50 22.47
N VAL A 231 3.74 6.04 21.45
CA VAL A 231 2.40 6.54 21.06
C VAL A 231 1.35 5.44 21.11
N ALA A 232 1.48 4.57 22.12
CA ALA A 232 0.74 3.31 22.20
C ALA A 232 -0.79 3.49 22.18
N LYS A 233 -1.32 4.53 22.84
CA LYS A 233 -2.77 4.75 22.91
C LYS A 233 -3.38 5.15 21.56
N ASP A 234 -2.85 6.18 20.92
CA ASP A 234 -3.36 6.65 19.63
C ASP A 234 -3.22 5.56 18.55
N TYR A 235 -2.16 4.77 18.65
CA TYR A 235 -1.96 3.59 17.81
C TYR A 235 -3.01 2.50 18.09
N ASP A 236 -3.28 2.20 19.36
CA ASP A 236 -4.29 1.20 19.73
C ASP A 236 -5.69 1.62 19.25
N ASP A 237 -6.03 2.92 19.37
CA ASP A 237 -7.28 3.48 18.85
C ASP A 237 -7.37 3.34 17.31
N ALA A 238 -6.28 3.66 16.60
CA ALA A 238 -6.18 3.49 15.14
C ALA A 238 -6.30 2.03 14.71
N MET A 239 -5.64 1.10 15.41
CA MET A 239 -5.73 -0.33 15.14
C MET A 239 -7.11 -0.91 15.53
N SER A 240 -7.76 -0.37 16.56
CA SER A 240 -9.14 -0.75 16.90
C SER A 240 -10.11 -0.40 15.77
N HIS A 241 -9.91 0.75 15.12
CA HIS A 241 -10.68 1.12 13.93
C HIS A 241 -10.42 0.17 12.76
N VAL A 242 -9.15 -0.18 12.49
CA VAL A 242 -8.79 -1.18 11.46
C VAL A 242 -9.43 -2.55 11.76
N PHE A 243 -9.45 -2.96 13.02
CA PHE A 243 -10.09 -4.19 13.46
C PHE A 243 -11.60 -4.18 13.19
N GLU A 244 -12.29 -3.08 13.49
CA GLU A 244 -13.73 -2.94 13.22
C GLU A 244 -14.06 -3.08 11.73
N ILE A 245 -13.25 -2.48 10.86
CA ILE A 245 -13.38 -2.61 9.40
C ILE A 245 -13.25 -4.08 8.99
N LEU A 246 -12.20 -4.77 9.48
CA LEU A 246 -11.95 -6.18 9.17
C LEU A 246 -13.06 -7.10 9.68
N MET A 247 -13.58 -6.87 10.89
CA MET A 247 -14.69 -7.62 11.45
C MET A 247 -15.96 -7.45 10.60
N SER A 248 -16.23 -6.23 10.12
CA SER A 248 -17.40 -5.94 9.29
C SER A 248 -17.30 -6.63 7.92
N ILE A 249 -16.19 -6.47 7.20
CA ILE A 249 -16.03 -7.10 5.87
C ILE A 249 -15.99 -8.63 5.98
N SER A 250 -15.46 -9.15 7.08
CA SER A 250 -15.44 -10.58 7.38
C SER A 250 -16.86 -11.14 7.52
N GLN A 251 -17.75 -10.41 8.19
CA GLN A 251 -19.14 -10.84 8.34
C GLN A 251 -19.86 -10.85 6.99
N ASP A 252 -19.65 -9.81 6.18
CA ASP A 252 -20.18 -9.74 4.82
C ASP A 252 -19.67 -10.90 3.96
N SER A 253 -18.38 -11.22 4.07
CA SER A 253 -17.74 -12.31 3.32
C SER A 253 -18.29 -13.67 3.73
N LEU A 254 -18.40 -13.96 5.04
CA LEU A 254 -18.95 -15.22 5.53
C LEU A 254 -20.41 -15.40 5.11
N THR A 255 -21.21 -14.33 5.16
CA THR A 255 -22.60 -14.35 4.70
C THR A 255 -22.71 -14.67 3.21
N LYS A 256 -21.85 -14.08 2.37
CA LYS A 256 -21.79 -14.36 0.93
C LYS A 256 -21.39 -15.81 0.63
N VAL A 257 -20.37 -16.32 1.33
CA VAL A 257 -19.89 -17.70 1.13
C VAL A 257 -20.92 -18.71 1.61
N ALA A 258 -21.64 -18.45 2.69
CA ALA A 258 -22.71 -19.30 3.19
C ALA A 258 -23.94 -19.32 2.26
N ALA A 259 -24.26 -18.21 1.60
CA ALA A 259 -25.37 -18.13 0.65
C ALA A 259 -25.09 -18.86 -0.67
N CYS A 260 -23.83 -19.06 -1.04
CA CYS A 260 -23.44 -19.78 -2.26
C CYS A 260 -23.35 -21.30 -2.00
N SER A 261 -24.47 -22.02 -2.15
CA SER A 261 -24.58 -23.43 -1.79
C SER A 261 -23.84 -24.41 -2.70
N ASP A 262 -23.46 -24.06 -3.94
CA ASP A 262 -22.94 -25.08 -4.87
C ASP A 262 -21.66 -24.73 -5.65
N PHE A 263 -21.31 -23.45 -5.79
CA PHE A 263 -20.02 -23.02 -6.37
C PHE A 263 -19.68 -21.63 -5.85
N SER A 264 -19.39 -21.47 -4.55
CA SER A 264 -18.73 -20.23 -4.11
C SER A 264 -17.50 -20.05 -4.99
N SER A 265 -17.42 -18.90 -5.66
CA SER A 265 -16.37 -18.66 -6.64
C SER A 265 -15.03 -18.75 -5.90
N GLU A 266 -14.03 -19.39 -6.53
CA GLU A 266 -12.67 -19.50 -5.96
C GLU A 266 -12.15 -18.13 -5.49
N ARG A 267 -12.56 -17.07 -6.19
CA ARG A 267 -12.31 -15.67 -5.81
C ARG A 267 -12.88 -15.30 -4.43
N GLU A 268 -14.14 -15.59 -4.14
CA GLU A 268 -14.77 -15.27 -2.84
C GLU A 268 -14.13 -16.03 -1.69
N LEU A 269 -13.63 -17.24 -1.95
CA LEU A 269 -12.86 -18.00 -0.96
C LEU A 269 -11.50 -17.38 -0.70
N ASN A 270 -10.76 -17.07 -1.76
CA ASN A 270 -9.45 -16.42 -1.63
C ASN A 270 -9.56 -15.09 -0.85
N VAL A 271 -10.67 -14.39 -1.03
CA VAL A 271 -11.01 -13.18 -0.26
C VAL A 271 -11.27 -13.52 1.20
N ALA A 272 -12.13 -14.49 1.50
CA ALA A 272 -12.45 -14.90 2.87
C ALA A 272 -11.19 -15.41 3.61
N GLU A 273 -10.33 -16.17 2.93
CA GLU A 273 -9.03 -16.62 3.44
C GLU A 273 -8.12 -15.43 3.74
N GLY A 274 -8.02 -14.47 2.82
CA GLY A 274 -7.25 -13.25 3.02
C GLY A 274 -7.74 -12.39 4.19
N ILE A 275 -9.06 -12.31 4.40
CA ILE A 275 -9.65 -11.60 5.54
C ILE A 275 -9.34 -12.33 6.86
N CYS A 276 -9.50 -13.65 6.89
CA CYS A 276 -9.17 -14.48 8.04
C CYS A 276 -7.69 -14.34 8.43
N ASP A 277 -6.78 -14.34 7.45
CA ASP A 277 -5.35 -14.09 7.63
C ASP A 277 -5.06 -12.71 8.24
N CYS A 278 -5.75 -11.66 7.77
CA CYS A 278 -5.61 -10.31 8.30
C CYS A 278 -6.08 -10.24 9.76
N LEU A 279 -7.22 -10.84 10.09
CA LEU A 279 -7.78 -10.87 11.44
C LEU A 279 -6.85 -11.60 12.42
N PHE A 280 -6.36 -12.78 12.03
CA PHE A 280 -5.38 -13.52 12.83
C PHE A 280 -4.10 -12.71 13.04
N THR A 281 -3.53 -12.16 11.98
CA THR A 281 -2.27 -11.39 12.04
C THR A 281 -2.41 -10.14 12.93
N LEU A 282 -3.54 -9.44 12.83
CA LEU A 282 -3.85 -8.26 13.64
C LEU A 282 -3.87 -8.64 15.11
N VAL A 283 -4.66 -9.64 15.49
CA VAL A 283 -4.80 -10.03 16.90
C VAL A 283 -3.49 -10.61 17.43
N SER A 284 -2.76 -11.38 16.63
CA SER A 284 -1.46 -11.92 17.05
C SER A 284 -0.42 -10.83 17.35
N SER A 285 -0.44 -9.72 16.61
CA SER A 285 0.56 -8.66 16.74
C SER A 285 0.09 -7.49 17.63
N ASN A 286 -1.22 -7.28 17.72
CA ASN A 286 -1.84 -6.09 18.29
C ASN A 286 -3.05 -6.42 19.19
N MET A 287 -3.06 -7.58 19.87
CA MET A 287 -4.17 -8.03 20.76
C MET A 287 -4.66 -6.98 21.76
N GLN A 288 -3.76 -6.07 22.17
CA GLN A 288 -4.07 -4.99 23.12
C GLN A 288 -5.21 -4.08 22.64
N CYS A 289 -5.40 -3.90 21.33
CA CYS A 289 -6.48 -3.07 20.78
C CYS A 289 -7.89 -3.66 20.95
N ILE A 290 -8.01 -4.93 21.35
CA ILE A 290 -9.30 -5.61 21.56
C ILE A 290 -9.48 -6.15 22.99
N ILE A 291 -8.40 -6.49 23.70
CA ILE A 291 -8.49 -7.23 24.98
C ILE A 291 -9.20 -6.47 26.10
N ALA A 292 -9.17 -5.13 26.05
CA ALA A 292 -9.86 -4.29 27.02
C ALA A 292 -11.39 -4.28 26.84
N ASP A 293 -11.88 -4.68 25.66
CA ASP A 293 -13.29 -4.70 25.31
C ASP A 293 -13.78 -6.15 25.19
N THR A 294 -14.54 -6.59 26.19
CA THR A 294 -15.09 -7.94 26.26
C THR A 294 -16.07 -8.24 25.14
N ILE A 295 -16.78 -7.23 24.65
CA ILE A 295 -17.73 -7.37 23.54
C ILE A 295 -16.95 -7.60 22.25
N LYS A 296 -15.97 -6.74 21.93
CA LYS A 296 -15.12 -6.91 20.73
C LYS A 296 -14.40 -8.26 20.73
N THR A 297 -13.85 -8.66 21.87
CA THR A 297 -13.18 -9.95 22.04
C THR A 297 -14.15 -11.11 21.78
N SER A 298 -15.37 -11.07 22.34
CA SER A 298 -16.37 -12.12 22.13
C SER A 298 -16.83 -12.22 20.66
N CYS A 299 -17.04 -11.08 20.01
CA CYS A 299 -17.43 -11.01 18.59
C CYS A 299 -16.35 -11.61 17.70
N PHE A 300 -15.08 -11.27 17.97
CA PHE A 300 -13.93 -11.85 17.27
C PHE A 300 -13.86 -13.37 17.43
N LEU A 301 -13.95 -13.87 18.67
CA LEU A 301 -13.88 -15.31 18.93
C LEU A 301 -15.02 -16.08 18.23
N ARG A 302 -16.23 -15.51 18.20
CA ARG A 302 -17.36 -16.09 17.47
C ARG A 302 -17.07 -16.15 15.96
N GLN A 303 -16.53 -15.07 15.39
CA GLN A 303 -16.24 -15.04 13.96
C GLN A 303 -15.09 -15.98 13.56
N MET A 304 -14.05 -16.09 14.39
CA MET A 304 -12.99 -17.09 14.20
C MET A 304 -13.50 -18.52 14.31
N LEU A 305 -14.54 -18.75 15.12
CA LEU A 305 -15.20 -20.05 15.22
C LEU A 305 -16.01 -20.36 13.95
N GLU A 306 -16.66 -19.37 13.35
CA GLU A 306 -17.37 -19.52 12.07
C GLU A 306 -16.39 -19.91 10.94
N TYR A 307 -15.19 -19.30 10.87
CA TYR A 307 -14.15 -19.74 9.93
C TYR A 307 -13.67 -21.17 10.21
N TYR A 308 -13.49 -21.53 11.48
CA TYR A 308 -13.06 -22.87 11.87
C TYR A 308 -14.11 -23.95 11.55
N GLN A 309 -15.40 -23.63 11.70
CA GLN A 309 -16.51 -24.54 11.42
C GLN A 309 -16.89 -24.58 9.94
N HIS A 310 -16.23 -23.79 9.09
CA HIS A 310 -16.58 -23.71 7.69
C HIS A 310 -16.33 -25.04 6.97
N TYR A 311 -17.31 -25.50 6.18
CA TYR A 311 -17.25 -26.80 5.49
C TYR A 311 -16.06 -26.92 4.51
N LYS A 312 -15.56 -25.79 4.00
CA LYS A 312 -14.35 -25.76 3.17
C LYS A 312 -13.10 -25.78 4.04
N ILE A 313 -12.33 -26.85 3.83
CA ILE A 313 -11.08 -27.16 4.50
C ILE A 313 -10.07 -26.00 4.50
N ALA A 314 -9.98 -25.22 3.43
CA ALA A 314 -9.01 -24.12 3.34
C ALA A 314 -9.26 -23.01 4.38
N LEU A 315 -10.51 -22.60 4.59
CA LEU A 315 -10.88 -21.62 5.63
C LEU A 315 -10.68 -22.18 7.05
N HIS A 316 -10.99 -23.46 7.24
CA HIS A 316 -10.70 -24.16 8.49
C HIS A 316 -9.21 -24.10 8.82
N PHE A 317 -8.33 -24.49 7.88
CA PHE A 317 -6.88 -24.45 8.07
C PHE A 317 -6.34 -23.04 8.28
N GLN A 318 -6.91 -22.03 7.61
CA GLN A 318 -6.48 -20.64 7.78
C GLN A 318 -6.72 -20.12 9.20
N SER A 319 -7.79 -20.58 9.86
CA SER A 319 -8.10 -20.21 11.26
C SER A 319 -7.34 -21.04 12.31
N LEU A 320 -6.78 -22.21 11.94
CA LEU A 320 -6.16 -23.15 12.87
C LEU A 320 -4.97 -22.55 13.67
N PRO A 321 -4.04 -21.77 13.05
CA PRO A 321 -2.94 -21.16 13.78
C PRO A 321 -3.40 -20.29 14.94
N PHE A 322 -4.51 -19.55 14.77
CA PHE A 322 -5.11 -18.75 15.84
C PHE A 322 -5.47 -19.62 17.05
N TRP A 323 -6.21 -20.70 16.85
CA TRP A 323 -6.68 -21.57 17.93
C TRP A 323 -5.55 -22.32 18.64
N LEU A 324 -4.49 -22.67 17.91
CA LEU A 324 -3.27 -23.25 18.49
C LEU A 324 -2.56 -22.23 19.40
N VAL A 325 -2.38 -20.99 18.96
CA VAL A 325 -1.75 -19.94 19.79
C VAL A 325 -2.63 -19.59 20.99
N TYR A 326 -3.94 -19.47 20.79
CA TYR A 326 -4.89 -19.12 21.84
C TYR A 326 -4.93 -20.19 22.94
N SER A 327 -4.99 -21.48 22.57
CA SER A 327 -4.97 -22.60 23.51
C SER A 327 -3.68 -22.67 24.31
N VAL A 328 -2.52 -22.52 23.66
CA VAL A 328 -1.21 -22.53 24.34
C VAL A 328 -1.03 -21.32 25.27
N SER A 329 -1.57 -20.16 24.90
CA SER A 329 -1.48 -18.95 25.74
C SER A 329 -2.43 -19.00 26.94
N HIS A 330 -3.58 -19.68 26.81
CA HIS A 330 -4.58 -19.83 27.87
C HIS A 330 -4.53 -21.17 28.61
N THR A 331 -3.56 -22.05 28.31
CA THR A 331 -3.30 -23.27 29.10
C THR A 331 -2.82 -23.00 30.53
N ALA A 332 -2.64 -21.74 30.94
CA ALA A 332 -2.52 -21.38 32.35
C ALA A 332 -3.88 -21.35 33.11
N LEU A 333 -5.04 -21.35 32.42
CA LEU A 333 -6.36 -21.25 33.06
C LEU A 333 -7.48 -22.15 32.50
N LEU A 334 -7.35 -22.80 31.34
CA LEU A 334 -8.42 -23.62 30.76
C LEU A 334 -7.97 -25.02 30.33
N ASN A 335 -7.49 -25.81 31.28
CA ASN A 335 -7.29 -27.26 31.09
C ASN A 335 -8.61 -28.07 31.02
N TYR A 336 -9.78 -27.43 31.14
CA TYR A 336 -11.07 -28.12 31.18
C TYR A 336 -12.00 -27.88 29.98
N SER A 337 -11.89 -26.76 29.24
CA SER A 337 -12.81 -26.47 28.13
C SER A 337 -12.28 -26.86 26.75
N PHE A 338 -10.96 -26.85 26.54
CA PHE A 338 -10.35 -27.22 25.25
C PHE A 338 -10.45 -28.74 24.99
N HIS A 339 -10.30 -29.55 26.03
CA HIS A 339 -10.52 -31.00 25.93
C HIS A 339 -12.00 -31.35 25.70
N LEU A 340 -12.96 -30.59 26.24
CA LEU A 340 -14.38 -30.85 25.99
C LEU A 340 -14.78 -30.55 24.54
N ALA A 341 -14.22 -29.49 23.93
CA ALA A 341 -14.49 -29.14 22.53
C ALA A 341 -13.89 -30.17 21.55
N ILE A 342 -12.67 -30.67 21.82
CA ILE A 342 -12.05 -31.73 21.00
C ILE A 342 -12.77 -33.07 21.22
N PHE A 343 -13.19 -33.40 22.45
CA PHE A 343 -13.85 -34.67 22.77
C PHE A 343 -15.32 -34.74 22.33
N LEU A 344 -16.04 -33.60 22.28
CA LEU A 344 -17.41 -33.54 21.76
C LEU A 344 -17.48 -33.54 20.22
N TYR A 345 -16.42 -33.11 19.51
CA TYR A 345 -16.43 -33.04 18.05
C TYR A 345 -15.59 -34.12 17.35
N GLY A 346 -14.66 -34.79 18.05
CA GLY A 346 -13.99 -35.99 17.55
C GLY A 346 -14.92 -37.17 17.27
N THR A 347 -16.15 -37.15 17.79
CA THR A 347 -17.18 -38.17 17.54
C THR A 347 -18.07 -37.87 16.34
N SER A 348 -18.04 -36.65 15.77
CA SER A 348 -18.91 -36.27 14.65
C SER A 348 -18.25 -36.43 13.27
N MET A 349 -16.92 -36.55 13.21
CA MET A 349 -16.16 -36.85 11.98
C MET A 349 -16.08 -38.35 11.63
N HIS A 350 -16.85 -39.21 12.32
CA HIS A 350 -16.96 -40.64 11.99
C HIS A 350 -18.27 -41.02 11.27
N VAL A 351 -19.09 -40.03 10.88
CA VAL A 351 -20.28 -40.27 10.05
C VAL A 351 -20.33 -39.21 8.94
N LEU A 352 -19.51 -39.42 7.92
CA LEU A 352 -19.76 -39.04 6.52
C LEU A 352 -18.91 -39.93 5.61
#